data_AF-A0A953X1G2-F1
#
_entry.id   AF-A0A953X1G2-F1
#
_cell.length_a   1.000
_cell.length_b   1.000
_cell.length_c   1.000
_cell.angle_alpha   90.00
_cell.angle_beta   90.00
_cell.angle_gamma   90.00
#
_symmetry.space_group_name_H-M   'P 1'
#
loop_
_entity.id
_entity.type
_entity.pdbx_description
1 polymer ?
#
loop_
_entity_poly.entity_id
_entity_poly.type
_entity_poly.pdbx_seq_one_letter_code
_entity_poly.pdbx_strand_id
1 'polypeptide(L)'
;MAYASGVKLSSLAGIVGAAVGGYIGYTQADQVSELTPWAGALILGGVGLVVGSAGAFLLKSAMQFLIYLIMFGVLAYVFQHQIEALTGINPVNATLSLMQDIGLPVKSVRKALE
;
A
#
# COMPACT_ATOMS: atom_id res chain seq x y z
N MET A 1 7.94 13.21 12.85
CA MET A 1 8.97 12.15 12.64
C MET A 1 8.60 11.09 11.59
N ALA A 2 7.34 10.96 11.14
CA ALA A 2 6.93 9.99 10.11
C ALA A 2 7.50 10.25 8.70
N TYR A 3 7.81 11.51 8.35
CA TYR A 3 8.35 11.86 7.03
C TYR A 3 9.82 11.41 6.85
N ALA A 4 10.67 11.64 7.85
CA ALA A 4 12.08 11.25 7.83
C ALA A 4 12.30 9.72 7.76
N SER A 5 11.40 8.93 8.35
CA SER A 5 11.40 7.46 8.21
C SER A 5 11.04 7.02 6.79
N GLY A 6 10.11 7.73 6.14
CA GLY A 6 9.74 7.45 4.74
C GLY A 6 10.85 7.72 3.74
N VAL A 7 11.56 8.83 3.93
CA VAL A 7 12.69 9.19 3.07
C VAL A 7 13.81 8.15 3.16
N LYS A 8 14.13 7.65 4.37
CA LYS A 8 15.14 6.59 4.57
C LYS A 8 14.74 5.25 3.94
N LEU A 9 13.47 4.87 4.07
CA LEU A 9 12.98 3.62 3.48
C LEU A 9 12.91 3.70 1.95
N SER A 10 12.43 4.83 1.42
CA SER A 10 12.36 5.06 -0.03
C SER A 10 13.75 5.18 -0.67
N SER A 11 14.70 5.83 0.00
CA SER A 11 16.09 5.89 -0.46
C SER A 11 16.75 4.51 -0.45
N LEU A 12 16.52 3.71 0.60
CA LEU A 12 17.05 2.34 0.67
C LEU A 12 16.47 1.45 -0.43
N ALA A 13 15.14 1.52 -0.63
CA ALA A 13 14.47 0.78 -1.69
C ALA A 13 14.90 1.24 -3.09
N GLY A 14 15.18 2.53 -3.28
CA GLY A 14 15.77 3.06 -4.50
C GLY A 14 17.18 2.51 -4.75
N ILE A 15 18.05 2.46 -3.74
CA ILE A 15 19.40 1.88 -3.88
C ILE A 15 19.33 0.39 -4.22
N VAL A 16 18.46 -0.36 -3.55
CA VAL A 16 18.25 -1.79 -3.83
C VAL A 16 17.71 -1.99 -5.24
N GLY A 17 16.72 -1.19 -5.65
CA GLY A 17 16.18 -1.21 -7.01
C GLY A 17 17.25 -0.86 -8.05
N ALA A 18 18.11 0.12 -7.78
CA ALA A 18 19.21 0.50 -8.66
C ALA A 18 20.26 -0.60 -8.80
N ALA A 19 20.60 -1.28 -7.71
CA ALA A 19 21.54 -2.39 -7.71
C ALA A 19 20.99 -3.59 -8.50
N VAL A 20 19.73 -3.96 -8.26
CA VAL A 20 19.06 -5.07 -8.98
C VAL A 20 18.89 -4.73 -10.46
N GLY A 21 18.39 -3.53 -10.77
CA GLY A 21 18.23 -3.06 -12.14
C GLY A 21 19.57 -2.95 -12.87
N GLY A 22 20.61 -2.44 -12.21
CA GLY A 22 21.94 -2.33 -12.79
C GLY A 22 22.60 -3.68 -13.04
N TYR A 23 22.42 -4.65 -12.15
CA TYR A 23 22.91 -6.02 -12.35
C TYR A 23 22.20 -6.74 -13.50
N ILE A 24 20.87 -6.60 -13.59
CA ILE A 24 20.09 -7.14 -14.71
C ILE A 24 20.51 -6.48 -16.02
N GLY A 25 20.67 -5.15 -16.02
CA GLY A 25 21.11 -4.41 -17.19
C GLY A 25 22.52 -4.75 -17.64
N TYR A 26 23.45 -4.97 -16.71
CA TYR A 26 24.81 -5.38 -17.04
C TYR A 26 24.87 -6.77 -17.69
N THR A 27 24.05 -7.70 -17.21
CA THR A 27 24.07 -9.10 -17.65
C THR A 27 23.23 -9.35 -18.90
N GLN A 28 22.18 -8.56 -19.14
CA GLN A 28 21.27 -8.73 -20.27
C GLN A 28 21.49 -7.72 -21.41
N ALA A 29 22.28 -6.66 -21.21
CA ALA A 29 22.59 -5.70 -22.27
C ALA A 29 23.11 -6.38 -23.54
N ASP A 30 24.02 -7.32 -23.40
CA ASP A 30 24.70 -8.02 -24.50
C ASP A 30 23.78 -9.02 -25.24
N GLN A 31 22.65 -9.39 -24.63
CA GLN A 31 21.72 -10.40 -25.16
C GLN A 31 20.49 -9.81 -25.86
N VAL A 32 20.16 -8.53 -25.61
CA VAL A 32 18.88 -7.94 -26.03
C VAL A 32 19.06 -6.65 -26.85
N SER A 33 20.24 -6.04 -26.87
CA SER A 33 20.54 -4.84 -27.69
C SER A 33 22.03 -4.72 -28.00
N GLU A 34 22.43 -4.03 -29.07
CA GLU A 34 23.84 -3.68 -29.37
C GLU A 34 24.42 -2.63 -28.39
N LEU A 35 23.90 -2.57 -27.18
CA LEU A 35 24.30 -1.62 -26.15
C LEU A 35 25.45 -2.22 -25.34
N THR A 36 26.42 -1.37 -25.03
CA THR A 36 27.52 -1.74 -24.14
C THR A 36 26.99 -2.13 -22.75
N PRO A 37 27.59 -3.14 -22.07
CA PRO A 37 27.14 -3.62 -20.76
C PRO A 37 26.98 -2.53 -19.68
N TRP A 38 27.85 -1.52 -19.73
CA TRP A 38 27.79 -0.37 -18.82
C TRP A 38 26.60 0.56 -19.11
N ALA A 39 26.19 0.69 -20.37
CA ALA A 39 25.04 1.52 -20.75
C ALA A 39 23.73 0.86 -20.30
N GLY A 40 23.60 -0.46 -20.49
CA GLY A 40 22.45 -1.21 -19.98
C GLY A 40 22.35 -1.17 -18.45
N ALA A 41 23.49 -1.29 -17.74
CA ALA A 41 23.53 -1.18 -16.28
C ALA A 41 23.08 0.20 -15.77
N LEU A 42 23.50 1.29 -16.42
CA LEU A 42 23.10 2.64 -16.02
C LEU A 42 21.62 2.92 -16.29
N ILE A 43 21.10 2.46 -17.44
CA ILE A 43 19.70 2.69 -17.83
C ILE A 43 18.76 1.88 -16.92
N LEU A 44 18.97 0.55 -16.82
CA LEU A 44 18.13 -0.29 -15.97
C LEU A 44 18.37 -0.05 -14.48
N GLY A 45 19.58 0.36 -14.07
CA GLY A 45 19.85 0.84 -12.72
C GLY A 45 19.11 2.14 -12.40
N GLY A 46 19.07 3.09 -13.34
CA GLY A 46 18.27 4.32 -13.20
C GLY A 46 16.77 4.04 -13.08
N VAL A 47 16.24 3.14 -13.92
CA VAL A 47 14.83 2.69 -13.84
C VAL A 47 14.57 1.98 -12.51
N GLY A 48 15.45 1.09 -12.09
CA GLY A 48 15.36 0.38 -10.82
C GLY A 48 15.39 1.32 -9.62
N LEU A 49 16.16 2.41 -9.67
CA LEU A 49 16.17 3.46 -8.65
C LEU A 49 14.80 4.12 -8.51
N VAL A 50 14.22 4.54 -9.64
CA VAL A 50 12.91 5.21 -9.66
C VAL A 50 11.80 4.27 -9.21
N VAL A 51 11.78 3.04 -9.74
CA VAL A 51 10.74 2.05 -9.39
C VAL A 51 10.87 1.59 -7.94
N GLY A 52 12.09 1.34 -7.46
CA GLY A 52 12.34 0.96 -6.07
C GLY A 52 11.95 2.05 -5.08
N SER A 53 12.31 3.31 -5.38
CA SER A 53 11.96 4.44 -4.52
C SER A 53 10.46 4.75 -4.50
N ALA A 54 9.80 4.68 -5.67
CA ALA A 54 8.35 4.85 -5.80
C ALA A 54 7.56 3.69 -5.17
N GLY A 55 8.00 2.45 -5.35
CA GLY A 55 7.35 1.26 -4.79
C GLY A 55 7.30 1.29 -3.26
N ALA A 56 8.38 1.72 -2.61
CA ALA A 56 8.41 1.90 -1.16
C ALA A 56 7.47 3.02 -0.67
N PHE A 57 7.30 4.09 -1.46
CA PHE A 57 6.34 5.15 -1.15
C PHE A 57 4.89 4.65 -1.26
N LEU A 58 4.58 3.89 -2.31
CA LEU A 58 3.25 3.28 -2.48
C LEU A 58 2.93 2.32 -1.34
N LEU A 59 3.86 1.43 -0.99
CA LEU A 59 3.67 0.49 0.11
C LEU A 59 3.46 1.21 1.45
N LYS A 60 4.26 2.25 1.72
CA LYS A 60 4.07 3.06 2.93
C LYS A 60 2.71 3.75 2.97
N SER A 61 2.29 4.34 1.85
CA SER A 61 1.01 5.03 1.73
C SER A 61 -0.16 4.07 1.93
N ALA A 62 -0.07 2.86 1.36
CA ALA A 62 -1.05 1.79 1.58
C ALA A 62 -1.12 1.37 3.05
N MET A 63 0.02 1.17 3.71
CA MET A 63 0.05 0.83 5.15
C MET A 63 -0.59 1.91 6.01
N GLN A 64 -0.29 3.19 5.73
CA GLN A 64 -0.89 4.30 6.45
C GLN A 64 -2.40 4.41 6.19
N PHE A 65 -2.84 4.16 4.96
CA PHE A 65 -4.25 4.10 4.60
C PHE A 65 -4.98 2.99 5.38
N LEU A 66 -4.41 1.79 5.47
CA LEU A 66 -4.98 0.68 6.24
C LEU A 66 -5.10 1.01 7.73
N ILE A 67 -4.08 1.63 8.32
CA ILE A 67 -4.12 2.04 9.73
C ILE A 67 -5.25 3.04 9.98
N TYR A 68 -5.42 4.04 9.10
CA TYR A 68 -6.53 4.99 9.24
C TYR A 68 -7.89 4.34 9.06
N LEU A 69 -8.02 3.36 8.16
CA LEU A 69 -9.26 2.61 7.98
C LEU A 69 -9.61 1.82 9.25
N ILE A 70 -8.62 1.17 9.88
CA ILE A 70 -8.82 0.47 11.16
C ILE A 70 -9.20 1.46 12.27
N MET A 71 -8.49 2.58 12.40
CA MET A 71 -8.83 3.60 13.39
C MET A 71 -10.24 4.14 13.20
N PHE A 72 -10.64 4.41 11.96
CA PHE A 72 -11.99 4.83 11.63
C PHE A 72 -13.02 3.78 12.05
N GLY A 73 -12.78 2.51 11.74
CA GLY A 73 -13.66 1.40 12.14
C GLY A 73 -13.78 1.27 13.67
N VAL A 74 -12.67 1.41 14.41
CA VAL A 74 -12.69 1.37 15.88
C VAL A 74 -13.51 2.52 16.46
N LEU A 75 -13.32 3.74 15.96
CA LEU A 75 -14.10 4.90 16.41
C LEU A 75 -15.59 4.71 16.09
N ALA A 76 -15.93 4.25 14.89
CA ALA A 76 -17.31 3.97 14.50
C ALA A 76 -17.97 2.90 15.39
N TYR A 77 -17.22 1.88 15.81
CA TYR A 77 -17.70 0.85 16.72
C TYR A 77 -17.87 1.34 18.16
N VAL A 78 -16.85 2.00 18.72
CA VAL A 78 -16.89 2.50 20.11
C VAL A 78 -17.98 3.56 20.29
N PHE A 79 -18.13 4.46 19.31
CA PHE A 79 -19.10 5.54 19.36
C PHE A 79 -20.43 5.20 18.67
N GLN A 80 -20.70 3.92 18.40
CA GLN A 80 -21.87 3.49 17.62
C GLN A 80 -23.19 4.03 18.18
N HIS A 81 -23.36 4.03 19.51
CA HIS A 81 -24.59 4.44 20.16
C HIS A 81 -24.79 5.96 20.10
N GLN A 82 -23.72 6.74 20.23
CA GLN A 82 -23.77 8.19 20.09
C GLN A 82 -24.06 8.60 18.65
N ILE A 83 -23.44 7.91 17.68
CA ILE A 83 -23.68 8.14 16.25
C ILE A 83 -25.13 7.80 15.90
N GLU A 84 -25.65 6.68 16.40
CA GLU A 84 -27.03 6.25 16.19
C GLU A 84 -28.02 7.21 16.83
N ALA A 85 -27.73 7.73 18.03
CA ALA A 85 -28.58 8.72 18.70
C ALA A 85 -28.67 10.05 17.92
N LEU A 86 -27.62 10.42 17.17
CA LEU A 86 -27.57 11.67 16.41
C LEU A 86 -28.09 11.52 14.97
N THR A 87 -27.87 10.36 14.35
CA THR A 87 -28.14 10.15 12.92
C THR A 87 -29.32 9.21 12.66
N GLY A 88 -29.78 8.47 13.68
CA GLY A 88 -30.76 7.39 13.53
C GLY A 88 -30.21 6.14 12.83
N ILE A 89 -28.91 6.11 12.50
CA ILE A 89 -28.28 5.04 11.74
C ILE A 89 -27.14 4.44 12.58
N ASN A 90 -27.19 3.12 12.78
CA ASN A 90 -26.07 2.40 13.38
C ASN A 90 -24.94 2.22 12.34
N PRO A 91 -23.73 2.78 12.57
CA PRO A 91 -22.65 2.77 11.58
C PRO A 91 -22.10 1.36 11.29
N VAL A 92 -22.17 0.45 12.27
CA VAL A 92 -21.73 -0.94 12.10
C VAL A 92 -22.70 -1.66 11.15
N ASN A 93 -24.00 -1.54 11.39
CA ASN A 93 -25.03 -2.14 10.54
C ASN A 93 -25.02 -1.57 9.12
N ALA A 94 -24.82 -0.27 8.96
CA ALA A 94 -24.68 0.36 7.65
C ALA A 94 -23.48 -0.19 6.87
N THR A 95 -22.34 -0.36 7.54
CA THR A 95 -21.15 -0.97 6.93
C THR A 95 -21.39 -2.43 6.55
N LEU A 96 -22.05 -3.21 7.41
CA LEU A 96 -22.42 -4.60 7.10
C LEU A 96 -23.38 -4.69 5.91
N SER A 97 -24.35 -3.77 5.80
CA SER A 97 -25.25 -3.70 4.64
C SER A 97 -24.48 -3.42 3.36
N LEU A 98 -23.60 -2.40 3.37
CA LEU A 98 -22.75 -2.07 2.22
C LEU A 98 -21.90 -3.28 1.80
N MET A 99 -21.33 -4.01 2.77
CA MET A 99 -20.54 -5.21 2.48
C MET A 99 -21.38 -6.32 1.85
N GLN A 100 -22.65 -6.49 2.26
CA GLN A 100 -23.58 -7.42 1.61
C GLN A 100 -23.92 -6.96 0.18
N ASP A 101 -24.14 -5.67 -0.01
CA ASP A 101 -24.53 -5.08 -1.30
C ASP A 101 -23.41 -5.23 -2.34
N ILE A 102 -22.14 -5.17 -1.91
CA ILE A 102 -20.97 -5.47 -2.78
C ILE A 102 -20.68 -6.98 -2.93
N GLY A 103 -21.54 -7.85 -2.39
CA GLY A 103 -21.47 -9.29 -2.55
C GLY A 103 -20.55 -10.02 -1.56
N LEU A 104 -20.08 -9.37 -0.49
CA LEU A 104 -19.25 -10.03 0.53
C LEU A 104 -20.12 -10.79 1.55
N PRO A 105 -19.77 -12.05 1.87
CA PRO A 105 -20.53 -12.87 2.82
C PRO A 105 -20.26 -12.45 4.28
N VAL A 106 -21.09 -11.57 4.84
CA VAL A 106 -20.98 -11.08 6.24
C VAL A 106 -22.01 -11.66 7.22
N LYS A 107 -22.86 -12.61 6.78
CA LYS A 107 -23.94 -13.21 7.61
C LYS A 107 -23.46 -13.90 8.89
N SER A 108 -22.22 -14.38 8.95
CA SER A 108 -21.69 -15.07 10.13
C SER A 108 -21.39 -14.13 11.31
N VAL A 109 -21.07 -12.86 11.04
CA VAL A 109 -20.69 -11.88 12.07
C VAL A 109 -21.93 -11.32 12.78
N ARG A 110 -23.04 -11.13 12.06
CA ARG A 110 -24.30 -10.60 12.63
C ARG A 110 -24.82 -11.43 13.81
N LYS A 111 -24.70 -12.76 13.73
CA LYS A 111 -25.14 -13.69 14.78
C LYS A 111 -24.24 -13.70 16.03
N ALA A 112 -23.04 -13.12 15.96
CA ALA A 112 -22.12 -13.00 17.09
C ALA A 112 -22.24 -11.66 17.83
N LEU A 113 -22.98 -10.71 17.27
CA LEU A 113 -23.19 -9.35 17.81
C LEU A 113 -24.65 -9.10 18.26
N GLU A 114 -25.56 -10.02 17.96
CA GLU A 114 -26.92 -10.12 18.54
C GLU A 114 -26.88 -10.93 19.85
#